data_AF-A0A6L9ZJ56-F1
#
_entry.id   AF-A0A6L9ZJ56-F1
#
_cell.length_a   1.000
_cell.length_b   1.000
_cell.length_c   1.000
_cell.angle_alpha   90.00
_cell.angle_beta   90.00
_cell.angle_gamma   90.00
#
_symmetry.space_group_name_H-M   'P 1'
#
loop_
_entity.id
_entity.type
_entity.pdbx_description
1 polymer ?
#
loop_
_entity_poly.entity_id
_entity_poly.type
_entity_poly.pdbx_seq_one_letter_code
_entity_poly.pdbx_strand_id
1 'polypeptide(L)'
;AFTINTNDSLDTGEGYISSGYNAIFRNAKTGDLMAKREFEDSFDKVGDYYIMTRQVVYAIEEKGRTATEFNFSNIKLLEPAMV
;
A
#
# COMPACT_ATOMS: atom_id res chain seq x y z
N ALA A 1 19.37 -5.06 2.88
CA ALA A 1 18.89 -4.41 1.65
C ALA A 1 17.37 -4.56 1.60
N PHE A 2 16.66 -3.60 1.00
CA PHE A 2 15.23 -3.73 0.76
C PHE A 2 14.94 -3.42 -0.71
N THR A 3 13.94 -4.09 -1.27
CA THR A 3 13.47 -3.89 -2.63
C THR A 3 11.96 -3.76 -2.59
N ILE A 4 11.42 -2.76 -3.28
CA ILE A 4 9.99 -2.62 -3.50
C ILE A 4 9.71 -2.92 -4.96
N ASN A 5 8.76 -3.82 -5.21
CA ASN A 5 8.28 -4.11 -6.55
C ASN A 5 6.81 -3.72 -6.64
N THR A 6 6.49 -2.81 -7.56
CA THR A 6 5.11 -2.53 -7.96
C THR A 6 4.62 -3.67 -8.84
N ASN A 7 3.46 -4.22 -8.48
CA ASN A 7 2.83 -5.32 -9.21
C ASN A 7 1.56 -4.83 -9.93
N ASP A 8 0.82 -3.92 -9.29
CA ASP A 8 -0.41 -3.34 -9.83
C ASP A 8 -0.44 -1.83 -9.61
N SER A 9 -1.06 -1.12 -10.54
CA SER A 9 -1.26 0.32 -10.48
C SER A 9 -2.65 0.73 -10.94
N LEU A 10 -3.21 1.74 -10.29
CA LEU A 10 -4.39 2.47 -10.71
C LEU A 10 -3.99 3.64 -11.60
N ASP A 11 -4.53 3.69 -12.82
CA ASP A 11 -4.47 4.85 -13.70
C ASP A 11 -5.47 5.91 -13.21
N THR A 12 -5.00 7.13 -12.97
CA THR A 12 -5.83 8.25 -12.50
C THR A 12 -6.23 9.21 -13.62
N GLY A 13 -5.75 8.98 -14.85
CA GLY A 13 -5.79 9.94 -15.96
C GLY A 13 -4.68 10.99 -15.91
N GLU A 14 -4.18 11.33 -14.72
CA GLU A 14 -3.10 12.31 -14.49
C GLU A 14 -1.78 11.64 -14.06
N GLY A 15 -1.77 10.30 -13.98
CA GLY A 15 -0.64 9.51 -13.53
C GLY A 15 -1.06 8.14 -13.01
N TYR A 16 -0.19 7.53 -12.21
CA TYR A 16 -0.41 6.19 -11.68
C TYR A 16 -0.17 6.15 -10.17
N ILE A 17 -1.03 5.42 -9.46
CA ILE A 17 -0.88 5.11 -8.05
C ILE A 17 -0.63 3.61 -7.93
N SER A 18 0.38 3.19 -7.17
CA SER A 18 0.58 1.76 -6.89
C SER A 18 -0.58 1.24 -6.05
N SER A 19 -1.37 0.31 -6.60
CA SER A 19 -2.47 -0.35 -5.90
C SER A 19 -2.10 -1.74 -5.41
N GLY A 20 -1.00 -2.30 -5.91
CA GLY A 20 -0.47 -3.58 -5.45
C GLY A 20 1.05 -3.57 -5.52
N TYR A 21 1.71 -3.90 -4.41
CA TYR A 21 3.17 -3.96 -4.38
C TYR A 21 3.67 -4.93 -3.32
N ASN A 22 4.96 -5.26 -3.37
CA ASN A 22 5.60 -5.99 -2.31
C ASN A 22 6.90 -5.32 -1.87
N ALA A 23 7.24 -5.51 -0.60
CA ALA A 23 8.53 -5.14 -0.04
C ALA A 23 9.26 -6.43 0.39
N ILE A 24 10.46 -6.61 -0.12
CA ILE A 24 11.32 -7.77 0.16
C ILE A 24 12.52 -7.27 0.96
N PHE A 25 12.69 -7.82 2.16
CA PHE A 25 13.79 -7.49 3.07
C PHE A 25 14.79 -8.63 3.06
N ARG A 26 16.06 -8.30 2.77
CA ARG A 26 17.17 -9.26 2.74
C ARG A 26 18.31 -8.83 3.63
N ASN A 27 18.99 -9.79 4.23
CA ASN A 27 20.27 -9.55 4.90
C ASN A 27 21.25 -8.96 3.88
N ALA A 28 21.84 -7.80 4.19
CA ALA A 28 22.68 -7.08 3.23
C ALA A 28 24.02 -7.79 2.92
N LYS A 29 24.48 -8.68 3.81
CA LYS A 29 25.76 -9.40 3.66
C LYS A 29 25.58 -10.76 3.01
N THR A 30 24.54 -11.50 3.38
CA THR A 30 24.33 -12.88 2.92
C THR A 30 23.28 -12.99 1.80
N GLY A 31 22.38 -12.03 1.66
CA GLY A 31 21.28 -12.08 0.70
C GLY A 31 20.05 -12.86 1.18
N ASP A 32 20.11 -13.45 2.39
CA ASP A 32 19.03 -14.25 2.95
C ASP A 32 17.74 -13.44 3.08
N LEU A 33 16.61 -14.05 2.72
CA LEU A 33 15.30 -13.46 2.88
C LEU A 33 14.98 -13.36 4.37
N MET A 34 14.72 -12.15 4.84
CA MET A 34 14.36 -11.89 6.25
C MET A 34 12.86 -11.75 6.41
N ALA A 35 12.20 -11.05 5.49
CA ALA A 35 10.76 -10.83 5.51
C ALA A 35 10.26 -10.43 4.13
N LYS A 36 8.98 -10.71 3.88
CA LYS A 36 8.25 -10.12 2.76
C LYS A 36 6.96 -9.49 3.28
N ARG A 37 6.59 -8.36 2.68
CA ARG A 37 5.28 -7.73 2.83
C ARG A 37 4.64 -7.63 1.47
N GLU A 38 3.36 -7.97 1.36
CA GLU A 38 2.54 -7.72 0.17
C GLU A 38 1.40 -6.79 0.55
N PHE A 39 1.09 -5.86 -0.35
CA PHE A 39 0.13 -4.80 -0.14
C PHE A 39 -0.91 -4.85 -1.25
N GLU A 40 -2.18 -4.83 -0.86
CA GLU A 40 -3.33 -4.68 -1.76
C GLU A 40 -4.14 -3.47 -1.30
N ASP A 41 -4.13 -2.42 -2.12
CA ASP A 41 -4.71 -1.13 -1.81
C ASP A 41 -5.86 -0.81 -2.76
N SER A 42 -6.90 -0.17 -2.23
CA SER A 42 -8.02 0.36 -3.01
C SER A 42 -8.17 1.84 -2.74
N PHE A 43 -8.49 2.60 -3.78
CA PHE A 43 -8.60 4.05 -3.74
C PHE A 43 -9.91 4.49 -4.36
N ASP A 44 -10.54 5.49 -3.75
CA ASP A 44 -11.71 6.18 -4.30
C ASP A 44 -11.38 7.65 -4.58
N LYS A 45 -12.02 8.22 -5.59
CA LYS A 45 -11.91 9.64 -5.89
C LYS A 45 -12.81 10.46 -4.95
N VAL A 46 -12.21 11.34 -4.16
CA VAL A 46 -12.90 12.27 -3.25
C VAL A 46 -12.47 13.69 -3.60
N GLY A 47 -13.37 14.45 -4.24
CA GLY A 47 -13.01 15.71 -4.89
C GLY A 47 -11.98 15.47 -6.00
N ASP A 48 -10.84 16.15 -5.90
CA ASP A 48 -9.74 16.02 -6.86
C ASP A 48 -8.65 15.02 -6.42
N TYR A 49 -8.85 14.31 -5.31
CA TYR A 49 -7.87 13.39 -4.74
C TYR A 49 -8.31 11.93 -4.90
N TYR A 50 -7.34 11.05 -5.13
CA TYR A 50 -7.51 9.61 -4.92
C TYR A 50 -7.09 9.27 -3.49
N ILE A 51 -8.03 8.81 -2.68
CA ILE A 51 -7.81 8.51 -1.26
C ILE A 51 -7.93 7.01 -1.04
N MET A 52 -6.98 6.43 -0.32
CA MET A 52 -7.01 5.01 0.05
C MET A 52 -8.21 4.72 0.96
N THR A 53 -9.05 3.77 0.55
CA THR A 53 -10.24 3.33 1.30
C THR A 53 -10.05 1.95 1.91
N ARG A 54 -9.13 1.16 1.36
CA ARG A 54 -8.77 -0.16 1.89
C ARG A 54 -7.29 -0.45 1.69
N GLN A 55 -6.69 -1.10 2.67
CA GLN A 55 -5.35 -1.68 2.56
C GLN A 55 -5.32 -3.05 3.22
N VAL A 56 -4.82 -4.05 2.52
CA VAL A 56 -4.46 -5.35 3.10
C VAL A 56 -2.96 -5.47 3.10
N VAL A 57 -2.40 -5.74 4.28
CA VAL A 57 -0.98 -6.04 4.44
C VAL A 57 -0.83 -7.51 4.76
N TYR A 58 -0.14 -8.24 3.90
CA TYR A 58 0.27 -9.62 4.16
C TYR A 58 1.70 -9.64 4.67
N ALA A 59 1.86 -9.96 5.96
CA ALA A 59 3.14 -10.27 6.56
C ALA A 59 3.52 -11.72 6.29
N ILE A 60 4.56 -11.93 5.47
CA ILE A 60 5.09 -13.25 5.14
C ILE A 60 6.43 -13.41 5.84
N GLU A 61 6.47 -14.36 6.77
CA GLU A 61 7.63 -14.72 7.58
C GLU A 61 7.83 -16.24 7.51
N GLU A 62 8.94 -16.77 8.03
CA GLU A 62 9.24 -18.21 7.94
C GLU A 62 8.10 -19.11 8.50
N LYS A 63 7.37 -18.61 9.49
CA LYS A 63 6.31 -19.35 10.19
C LYS A 63 4.93 -19.24 9.55
N GLY A 64 4.77 -18.47 8.47
CA GLY A 64 3.51 -18.37 7.74
C GLY A 64 3.16 -16.96 7.23
N ARG A 65 1.90 -16.82 6.80
CA ARG A 65 1.32 -15.58 6.25
C ARG A 65 0.22 -15.07 7.18
N THR A 66 0.35 -13.83 7.63
CA THR A 66 -0.69 -13.13 8.40
C THR A 66 -1.22 -11.97 7.58
N ALA A 67 -2.54 -11.77 7.56
CA ALA A 67 -3.18 -10.64 6.91
C ALA A 67 -3.66 -9.64 7.97
N THR A 68 -3.45 -8.35 7.73
CA THR A 68 -4.09 -7.27 8.46
C THR A 68 -4.77 -6.36 7.46
N GLU A 69 -6.06 -6.10 7.69
CA GLU A 69 -6.88 -5.29 6.78
C GLU A 69 -7.33 -4.02 7.48
N PHE A 70 -7.12 -2.89 6.80
CA PHE A 70 -7.57 -1.57 7.20
C PHE A 70 -8.67 -1.13 6.23
N ASN A 71 -9.80 -0.72 6.78
CA ASN A 71 -10.92 -0.18 6.02
C ASN A 71 -11.24 1.23 6.52
N PHE A 72 -11.21 2.21 5.64
CA PHE A 72 -11.50 3.60 5.92
C PHE A 72 -12.86 3.95 5.31
N SER A 73 -13.75 4.49 6.13
CA SER A 73 -15.09 4.88 5.71
C SER A 73 -15.41 6.29 6.22
N ASN A 74 -16.47 6.90 5.66
CA ASN A 74 -16.89 8.27 5.96
C ASN A 74 -15.79 9.33 5.71
N ILE A 75 -14.95 9.11 4.70
CA ILE A 75 -13.91 10.06 4.28
C ILE A 75 -14.59 11.30 3.68
N LYS A 76 -14.23 12.48 4.18
CA LYS A 76 -14.75 13.77 3.71
C LYS A 76 -13.62 14.78 3.65
N LEU A 77 -13.62 15.59 2.59
CA LEU A 77 -12.79 16.79 2.55
C LEU A 77 -13.38 17.81 3.51
N LEU A 78 -12.51 18.43 4.31
CA LEU A 78 -12.89 19.53 5.17
C LEU A 78 -12.84 20.82 4.36
N GLU A 79 -13.78 21.72 4.62
CA GLU A 79 -13.74 23.06 4.04
C GLU A 79 -12.48 23.79 4.54
N PRO A 80 -11.82 24.58 3.67
CA PRO A 80 -10.71 25.43 4.09
C PRO A 80 -11.15 26.31 5.26
N ALA A 81 -10.31 26.43 6.29
CA ALA A 81 -10.54 27.44 7.31
C ALA A 81 -10.49 28.82 6.64
N MET A 82 -11.59 29.57 6.69
CA MET A 82 -11.58 30.98 6.32
C MET A 82 -10.64 31.71 7.28
N VAL A 83 -9.56 32.28 6.74
CA VAL A 83 -8.66 33.20 7.45
C VAL A 83 -9.21 34.61 7.39
#